data_AF-A0A930XEV2-F1
#
_entry.id   AF-A0A930XEV2-F1
#
_cell.length_a   1.000
_cell.length_b   1.000
_cell.length_c   1.000
_cell.angle_alpha   90.00
_cell.angle_beta   90.00
_cell.angle_gamma   90.00
#
_symmetry.space_group_name_H-M   'P 1'
#
loop_
_entity.id
_entity.type
_entity.pdbx_description
1 polymer ?
#
loop_
_entity_poly.entity_id
_entity_poly.type
_entity_poly.pdbx_seq_one_letter_code
_entity_poly.pdbx_strand_id
1 'polypeptide(L)'
;MSLNIFEQNTSIKKDLTINQSTQVLSGSIWAGNTEDYYSFSFSGRSSLNLAVDGLYGNVNVQVLNRNGQELGGSYNRRNRNESLSLTLEAGDYWIKIFRVRNSNSEYSLKYSTSEIPEPPVLVAQSTGSWLDMTFQDAQMRMHINSAFSDGVIDRNEMMKILRTSGDDGVVDATEFKDLKNLVNNASIFGIPEYVRVLASKVVNGDVANQRYQGTNLGNLTPGSSSTQMENLVNKWFLGRDYPTTGFTYKQASGALFQNGVSYQDVKQGQINDCFFLVGLAVTATHSPTTIQNMFIDNGDNTFTVRFFKNQVADYVTVDRYLPVDLSGKFVYASKGSSYDNPTNELWVALAEKAYAQLNESGWIYQDNTNSYSGIGKGGYISDALSHITGNRISTNVLNLESLLNAMKLGQLIGFGSKSSGVVPDIIPSHAYALVSYDSSTQKFTLFNPWGIESSSKPGKLELSWNQILSNFSYWDATIINT
;
A
#
# COMPACT_ATOMS: atom_id res chain seq x y z
N MET A 1 -36.77 19.28 1.63
CA MET A 1 -36.34 20.63 1.18
C MET A 1 -34.83 20.62 1.25
N SER A 2 -34.16 20.25 0.15
CA SER A 2 -32.69 20.22 0.10
C SER A 2 -32.19 21.65 -0.04
N LEU A 3 -31.45 22.13 0.95
CA LEU A 3 -30.77 23.43 0.87
C LEU A 3 -29.73 23.34 -0.25
N ASN A 4 -29.91 24.07 -1.34
CA ASN A 4 -28.90 24.19 -2.38
C ASN A 4 -27.84 25.19 -1.90
N ILE A 5 -26.84 24.68 -1.17
CA ILE A 5 -25.85 25.48 -0.42
C ILE A 5 -24.95 26.34 -1.33
N PHE A 6 -24.98 26.08 -2.65
CA PHE A 6 -24.08 26.69 -3.62
C PHE A 6 -24.67 27.87 -4.40
N GLU A 7 -25.99 28.09 -4.37
CA GLU A 7 -26.65 29.19 -5.14
C GLU A 7 -26.32 30.61 -4.62
N GLN A 8 -25.67 30.74 -3.47
CA GLN A 8 -25.32 32.04 -2.89
C GLN A 8 -23.92 32.57 -3.27
N ASN A 9 -23.14 31.84 -4.09
CA ASN A 9 -21.77 32.20 -4.43
C ASN A 9 -21.65 32.87 -5.82
N THR A 10 -20.98 34.02 -5.87
CA THR A 10 -20.98 34.97 -7.00
C THR A 10 -20.10 34.61 -8.20
N SER A 11 -19.44 33.45 -8.21
CA SER A 11 -18.46 33.06 -9.24
C SER A 11 -18.57 31.57 -9.64
N ILE A 12 -19.80 31.06 -9.76
CA ILE A 12 -20.03 29.75 -10.41
C ILE A 12 -19.72 29.89 -11.91
N LYS A 13 -18.60 29.31 -12.37
CA LYS A 13 -18.34 29.09 -13.80
C LYS A 13 -18.91 27.72 -14.19
N LYS A 14 -19.87 27.75 -15.12
CA LYS A 14 -20.83 26.66 -15.37
C LYS A 14 -20.25 25.55 -16.25
N ASP A 15 -20.35 24.32 -15.75
CA ASP A 15 -20.20 23.02 -16.41
C ASP A 15 -18.90 22.80 -17.20
N LEU A 16 -17.88 22.31 -16.50
CA LEU A 16 -16.64 21.86 -17.14
C LEU A 16 -16.95 20.77 -18.17
N THR A 17 -16.49 20.96 -19.41
CA THR A 17 -16.54 19.90 -20.42
C THR A 17 -15.51 18.83 -20.04
N ILE A 18 -15.99 17.59 -19.89
CA ILE A 18 -15.21 16.43 -19.48
C ILE A 18 -14.59 15.81 -20.73
N ASN A 19 -13.27 15.70 -20.76
CA ASN A 19 -12.53 15.06 -21.84
C ASN A 19 -11.19 14.47 -21.36
N GLN A 20 -10.62 13.57 -22.18
CA GLN A 20 -9.37 12.86 -21.86
C GLN A 20 -8.12 13.73 -22.02
N SER A 21 -8.20 14.84 -22.73
CA SER A 21 -7.09 15.78 -22.90
C SER A 21 -7.11 16.83 -21.78
N THR A 22 -5.92 17.18 -21.26
CA THR A 22 -5.83 18.22 -20.23
C THR A 22 -6.43 19.54 -20.70
N GLN A 23 -7.47 19.99 -20.01
CA GLN A 23 -8.07 21.32 -20.17
C GLN A 23 -7.40 22.31 -19.25
N VAL A 24 -7.41 23.59 -19.64
CA VAL A 24 -6.80 24.68 -18.86
C VAL A 24 -7.80 25.83 -18.75
N LEU A 25 -8.06 26.28 -17.53
CA LEU A 25 -8.90 27.42 -17.22
C LEU A 25 -8.16 28.40 -16.33
N SER A 26 -8.28 29.69 -16.63
CA SER A 26 -7.74 30.73 -15.76
C SER A 26 -8.82 31.32 -14.85
N GLY A 27 -8.41 31.62 -13.62
CA GLY A 27 -9.23 32.27 -12.61
C GLY A 27 -8.39 33.14 -11.69
N SER A 28 -9.05 33.82 -10.75
CA SER A 28 -8.36 34.69 -9.81
C SER A 28 -9.15 34.81 -8.51
N ILE A 29 -8.42 34.74 -7.40
CA ILE A 29 -8.95 34.88 -6.05
C ILE A 29 -8.35 36.14 -5.43
N TRP A 30 -9.19 37.01 -4.88
CA TRP A 30 -8.78 38.23 -4.19
C TRP A 30 -9.78 38.62 -3.08
N ALA A 31 -9.63 39.81 -2.48
CA ALA A 31 -10.50 40.27 -1.40
C ALA A 31 -12.01 40.30 -1.73
N GLY A 32 -12.37 40.51 -2.99
CA GLY A 32 -13.76 40.52 -3.46
C GLY A 32 -14.22 39.21 -4.11
N ASN A 33 -13.33 38.24 -4.29
CA ASN A 33 -13.63 36.91 -4.81
C ASN A 33 -12.81 35.89 -4.02
N THR A 34 -13.35 35.37 -2.92
CA THR A 34 -12.57 34.57 -1.97
C THR A 34 -12.53 33.08 -2.31
N GLU A 35 -13.44 32.63 -3.16
CA GLU A 35 -13.57 31.25 -3.61
C GLU A 35 -14.24 31.17 -4.97
N ASP A 36 -13.74 30.29 -5.82
CA ASP A 36 -14.33 29.94 -7.12
C ASP A 36 -14.80 28.49 -7.09
N TYR A 37 -15.95 28.23 -7.72
CA TYR A 37 -16.51 26.89 -7.85
C TYR A 37 -16.69 26.52 -9.33
N TYR A 38 -16.28 25.30 -9.66
CA TYR A 38 -16.47 24.70 -10.97
C TYR A 38 -17.26 23.42 -10.83
N SER A 39 -18.47 23.39 -11.39
CA SER A 39 -19.31 22.19 -11.42
C SER A 39 -18.88 21.26 -12.54
N PHE A 40 -18.95 19.96 -12.28
CA PHE A 40 -18.84 18.91 -13.28
C PHE A 40 -19.64 17.70 -12.83
N SER A 41 -20.07 16.87 -13.79
CA SER A 41 -20.87 15.68 -13.51
C SER A 41 -20.30 14.49 -14.25
N PHE A 42 -20.05 13.39 -13.55
CA PHE A 42 -19.69 12.14 -14.20
C PHE A 42 -20.96 11.30 -14.44
N SER A 43 -21.12 10.80 -15.66
CA SER A 43 -22.16 9.82 -16.00
C SER A 43 -21.79 8.38 -15.59
N GLY A 44 -20.52 8.15 -15.24
CA GLY A 44 -19.97 6.87 -14.80
C GLY A 44 -18.63 7.05 -14.10
N ARG A 45 -18.17 6.04 -13.37
CA ARG A 45 -16.90 6.05 -12.65
C ARG A 45 -15.76 6.63 -13.49
N SER A 46 -15.05 7.60 -12.94
CA SER A 46 -14.04 8.36 -13.69
C SER A 46 -12.87 8.74 -12.80
N SER A 47 -11.67 8.76 -13.37
CA SER A 47 -10.54 9.43 -12.73
C SER A 47 -10.60 10.93 -13.03
N LEU A 48 -10.25 11.73 -12.03
CA LEU A 48 -10.10 13.17 -12.10
C LEU A 48 -8.67 13.52 -11.66
N ASN A 49 -7.91 14.17 -12.53
CA ASN A 49 -6.61 14.74 -12.21
C ASN A 49 -6.73 16.26 -12.25
N LEU A 50 -6.32 16.93 -11.18
CA LEU A 50 -6.32 18.37 -11.03
C LEU A 50 -4.91 18.88 -10.75
N ALA A 51 -4.58 20.01 -11.36
CA ALA A 51 -3.45 20.82 -10.96
C ALA A 51 -3.85 22.30 -10.98
N VAL A 52 -3.44 23.07 -9.98
CA VAL A 52 -3.61 24.52 -9.94
C VAL A 52 -2.23 25.15 -9.88
N ASP A 53 -1.85 25.86 -10.94
CA ASP A 53 -0.54 26.48 -11.07
C ASP A 53 -0.61 27.97 -11.44
N GLY A 54 0.56 28.60 -11.62
CA GLY A 54 0.66 30.05 -11.83
C GLY A 54 0.41 30.88 -10.57
N LEU A 55 0.48 30.24 -9.40
CA LEU A 55 0.18 30.88 -8.12
C LEU A 55 1.30 31.84 -7.69
N TYR A 56 0.91 33.02 -7.21
CA TYR A 56 1.79 33.94 -6.48
C TYR A 56 1.29 34.23 -5.05
N GLY A 57 0.12 33.69 -4.69
CA GLY A 57 -0.43 33.68 -3.33
C GLY A 57 -0.84 32.28 -2.90
N ASN A 58 -1.25 32.14 -1.63
CA ASN A 58 -1.68 30.86 -1.06
C ASN A 58 -3.15 30.56 -1.37
N VAL A 59 -3.36 29.58 -2.23
CA VAL A 59 -4.67 29.13 -2.74
C VAL A 59 -4.71 27.62 -2.65
N ASN A 60 -5.78 27.08 -2.09
CA ASN A 60 -6.00 25.65 -1.95
C ASN A 60 -7.07 25.17 -2.93
N VAL A 61 -7.10 23.87 -3.17
CA VAL A 61 -8.14 23.21 -3.99
C VAL A 61 -8.80 22.07 -3.23
N GLN A 62 -10.10 21.93 -3.40
CA GLN A 62 -10.92 20.84 -2.87
C GLN A 62 -11.83 20.30 -3.96
N VAL A 63 -12.19 19.03 -3.85
CA VAL A 63 -13.29 18.42 -4.60
C VAL A 63 -14.39 18.06 -3.62
N LEU A 64 -15.59 18.54 -3.89
CA LEU A 64 -16.77 18.40 -3.04
C LEU A 64 -17.86 17.59 -3.75
N ASN A 65 -18.67 16.85 -2.99
CA ASN A 65 -19.92 16.28 -3.48
C ASN A 65 -21.08 17.29 -3.41
N ARG A 66 -22.26 16.89 -3.90
CA ARG A 66 -23.51 17.69 -3.88
C ARG A 66 -23.95 18.16 -2.48
N ASN A 67 -23.52 17.49 -1.42
CA ASN A 67 -23.82 17.88 -0.04
C ASN A 67 -22.77 18.84 0.55
N GLY A 68 -21.73 19.21 -0.22
CA GLY A 68 -20.61 20.03 0.23
C GLY A 68 -19.57 19.28 1.07
N GLN A 69 -19.64 17.96 1.13
CA GLN A 69 -18.61 17.15 1.78
C GLN A 69 -17.37 17.07 0.89
N GLU A 70 -16.20 17.28 1.49
CA GLU A 70 -14.92 17.10 0.84
C GLU A 70 -14.61 15.63 0.58
N LEU A 71 -14.25 15.33 -0.67
CA LEU A 71 -13.83 14.01 -1.14
C LEU A 71 -12.30 13.92 -1.28
N GLY A 72 -11.64 15.08 -1.41
CA GLY A 72 -10.19 15.22 -1.41
C GLY A 72 -9.79 16.66 -1.65
N GLY A 73 -8.58 17.03 -1.26
CA GLY A 73 -8.07 18.39 -1.38
C GLY A 73 -6.54 18.45 -1.36
N SER A 74 -6.02 19.58 -1.80
CA SER A 74 -4.60 19.93 -1.76
C SER A 74 -4.45 21.29 -1.10
N TYR A 75 -3.47 21.38 -0.20
CA TYR A 75 -3.33 22.44 0.80
C TYR A 75 -1.88 22.93 0.90
N ASN A 76 -1.16 22.99 -0.21
CA ASN A 76 0.23 23.36 -0.20
C ASN A 76 0.39 24.82 0.27
N ARG A 77 1.42 25.06 1.10
CA ARG A 77 1.62 26.39 1.69
C ARG A 77 2.28 27.34 0.70
N ARG A 78 2.00 28.64 0.86
CA ARG A 78 2.56 29.75 0.06
C ARG A 78 2.12 29.63 -1.39
N ASN A 79 2.96 29.98 -2.36
CA ASN A 79 2.64 30.00 -3.78
C ASN A 79 2.97 28.66 -4.49
N ARG A 80 2.96 27.55 -3.76
CA ARG A 80 3.22 26.23 -4.34
C ARG A 80 1.99 25.78 -5.11
N ASN A 81 2.19 25.10 -6.23
CA ASN A 81 1.09 24.54 -7.01
C ASN A 81 0.30 23.53 -6.18
N GLU A 82 -0.99 23.44 -6.46
CA GLU A 82 -1.85 22.41 -5.93
C GLU A 82 -1.99 21.27 -6.93
N SER A 83 -2.07 20.04 -6.45
CA SER A 83 -2.39 18.88 -7.29
C SER A 83 -3.18 17.84 -6.51
N LEU A 84 -4.08 17.17 -7.21
CA LEU A 84 -4.98 16.17 -6.63
C LEU A 84 -5.41 15.18 -7.72
N SER A 85 -5.36 13.89 -7.41
CA SER A 85 -5.92 12.83 -8.26
C SER A 85 -6.93 12.02 -7.46
N LEU A 86 -8.13 11.85 -8.00
CA LEU A 86 -9.23 11.12 -7.39
C LEU A 86 -9.89 10.17 -8.38
N THR A 87 -10.49 9.10 -7.87
CA THR A 87 -11.48 8.29 -8.58
C THR A 87 -12.84 8.62 -8.00
N LEU A 88 -13.77 9.05 -8.84
CA LEU A 88 -15.11 9.48 -8.44
C LEU A 88 -16.14 8.61 -9.17
N GLU A 89 -17.22 8.26 -8.48
CA GLU A 89 -18.35 7.53 -9.07
C GLU A 89 -19.22 8.46 -9.93
N ALA A 90 -20.29 7.95 -10.55
CA ALA A 90 -21.27 8.80 -11.21
C ALA A 90 -21.91 9.77 -10.21
N GLY A 91 -21.99 11.05 -10.57
CA GLY A 91 -22.55 12.08 -9.69
C GLY A 91 -22.13 13.50 -10.04
N ASP A 92 -22.71 14.45 -9.31
CA ASP A 92 -22.39 15.87 -9.41
C ASP A 92 -21.32 16.24 -8.38
N TYR A 93 -20.31 16.97 -8.85
CA TYR A 93 -19.15 17.38 -8.06
C TYR A 93 -18.77 18.84 -8.33
N TRP A 94 -18.03 19.41 -7.37
CA TRP A 94 -17.53 20.77 -7.44
C TRP A 94 -16.05 20.82 -7.12
N ILE A 95 -15.26 21.44 -7.99
CA ILE A 95 -13.92 21.88 -7.65
C ILE A 95 -14.08 23.23 -6.96
N LYS A 96 -13.63 23.33 -5.70
CA LYS A 96 -13.55 24.56 -4.94
C LYS A 96 -12.11 25.02 -4.91
N ILE A 97 -11.84 26.22 -5.42
CA ILE A 97 -10.54 26.90 -5.31
C ILE A 97 -10.73 28.09 -4.37
N PHE A 98 -9.92 28.19 -3.32
CA PHE A 98 -10.14 29.22 -2.29
C PHE A 98 -8.84 29.75 -1.70
N ARG A 99 -8.84 31.03 -1.32
CA ARG A 99 -7.67 31.65 -0.68
C ARG A 99 -7.47 31.17 0.75
N VAL A 100 -6.21 31.13 1.16
CA VAL A 100 -5.85 31.03 2.56
C VAL A 100 -5.68 32.43 3.15
N ARG A 101 -6.49 32.76 4.17
CA ARG A 101 -6.50 34.09 4.83
C ARG A 101 -6.73 35.21 3.81
N ASN A 102 -5.82 36.19 3.75
CA ASN A 102 -5.92 37.38 2.92
C ASN A 102 -5.04 37.27 1.66
N SER A 103 -4.65 36.05 1.26
CA SER A 103 -3.87 35.84 0.04
C SER A 103 -4.70 36.15 -1.21
N ASN A 104 -4.04 36.76 -2.20
CA ASN A 104 -4.59 36.98 -3.53
C ASN A 104 -3.70 36.23 -4.52
N SER A 105 -4.29 35.60 -5.53
CA SER A 105 -3.55 34.94 -6.60
C SER A 105 -4.42 34.83 -7.84
N GLU A 106 -3.79 34.97 -9.00
CA GLU A 106 -4.30 34.34 -10.21
C GLU A 106 -3.94 32.86 -10.17
N TYR A 107 -4.67 32.06 -10.94
CA TYR A 107 -4.39 30.64 -11.08
C TYR A 107 -4.76 30.11 -12.46
N SER A 108 -4.10 29.03 -12.84
CA SER A 108 -4.42 28.17 -13.97
C SER A 108 -4.84 26.80 -13.43
N LEU A 109 -6.14 26.52 -13.51
CA LEU A 109 -6.74 25.22 -13.20
C LEU A 109 -6.60 24.33 -14.42
N LYS A 110 -5.78 23.31 -14.29
CA LYS A 110 -5.62 22.23 -15.23
C LYS A 110 -6.40 21.03 -14.73
N TYR A 111 -7.23 20.46 -15.59
CA TYR A 111 -7.97 19.26 -15.24
C TYR A 111 -7.99 18.29 -16.42
N SER A 112 -7.92 17.00 -16.12
CA SER A 112 -8.17 15.94 -17.08
C SER A 112 -8.98 14.84 -16.44
N THR A 113 -9.80 14.20 -17.25
CA THR A 113 -10.70 13.16 -16.80
C THR A 113 -10.57 11.96 -17.71
N SER A 114 -10.44 10.77 -17.15
CA SER A 114 -10.64 9.55 -17.93
C SER A 114 -11.83 8.84 -17.34
N GLU A 115 -12.87 8.64 -18.16
CA GLU A 115 -13.84 7.59 -17.85
C GLU A 115 -13.04 6.32 -17.58
N ILE A 116 -13.27 5.77 -16.40
CA ILE A 116 -12.82 4.43 -16.08
C ILE A 116 -14.03 3.62 -16.51
N PRO A 117 -13.97 2.86 -17.62
CA PRO A 117 -15.13 2.14 -18.11
C PRO A 117 -15.73 1.39 -16.93
N GLU A 118 -16.92 1.80 -16.50
CA GLU A 118 -17.72 0.95 -15.65
C GLU A 118 -17.93 -0.32 -16.47
N PRO A 119 -17.66 -1.50 -15.90
CA PRO A 119 -18.11 -2.69 -16.56
C PRO A 119 -19.64 -2.55 -16.77
N PRO A 120 -20.18 -3.04 -17.90
CA PRO A 120 -21.51 -2.67 -18.38
C PRO A 120 -22.56 -2.71 -17.27
N VAL A 121 -23.18 -1.56 -16.97
CA VAL A 121 -24.30 -1.46 -16.03
C VAL A 121 -25.47 -2.22 -16.62
N LEU A 122 -25.74 -3.39 -16.05
CA LEU A 122 -26.93 -4.17 -16.35
C LEU A 122 -28.12 -3.50 -15.68
N VAL A 123 -28.91 -2.77 -16.47
CA VAL A 123 -30.26 -2.35 -16.10
C VAL A 123 -30.99 -3.58 -15.54
N ALA A 124 -31.65 -3.48 -14.38
CA ALA A 124 -32.19 -4.60 -13.57
C ALA A 124 -33.23 -5.53 -14.24
N GLN A 125 -33.38 -5.51 -15.56
CA GLN A 125 -34.01 -6.57 -16.37
C GLN A 125 -32.99 -7.47 -17.10
N SER A 126 -31.71 -7.10 -17.16
CA SER A 126 -30.64 -7.84 -17.86
C SER A 126 -29.62 -8.52 -16.94
N THR A 127 -29.61 -8.26 -15.62
CA THR A 127 -28.69 -8.92 -14.68
C THR A 127 -28.88 -10.43 -14.64
N GLY A 128 -30.14 -10.91 -14.64
CA GLY A 128 -30.44 -12.34 -14.76
C GLY A 128 -29.89 -12.93 -16.06
N SER A 129 -30.17 -12.29 -17.19
CA SER A 129 -29.69 -12.78 -18.50
C SER A 129 -28.17 -12.74 -18.63
N TRP A 130 -27.49 -11.72 -18.10
CA TRP A 130 -26.02 -11.65 -18.16
C TRP A 130 -25.35 -12.60 -17.17
N LEU A 131 -25.88 -12.76 -15.96
CA LEU A 131 -25.38 -13.75 -15.01
C LEU A 131 -25.55 -15.15 -15.60
N ASP A 132 -26.69 -15.47 -16.20
CA ASP A 132 -26.96 -16.75 -16.87
C ASP A 132 -26.05 -17.00 -18.09
N MET A 133 -25.63 -15.95 -18.80
CA MET A 133 -24.66 -16.08 -19.90
C MET A 133 -23.21 -16.20 -19.41
N THR A 134 -22.89 -15.53 -18.30
CA THR A 134 -21.51 -15.38 -17.80
C THR A 134 -21.11 -16.52 -16.89
N PHE A 135 -22.03 -17.04 -16.10
CA PHE A 135 -21.80 -18.12 -15.15
C PHE A 135 -22.68 -19.29 -15.57
N GLN A 136 -22.09 -20.41 -15.96
CA GLN A 136 -22.79 -21.59 -16.48
C GLN A 136 -23.20 -22.57 -15.38
N ASP A 137 -22.46 -22.62 -14.28
CA ASP A 137 -22.81 -23.41 -13.11
C ASP A 137 -23.96 -22.76 -12.32
N ALA A 138 -25.03 -23.51 -12.12
CA ALA A 138 -26.25 -23.00 -11.49
C ALA A 138 -26.07 -22.73 -9.99
N GLN A 139 -25.28 -23.54 -9.30
CA GLN A 139 -25.05 -23.36 -7.86
C GLN A 139 -24.18 -22.12 -7.64
N MET A 140 -23.11 -21.98 -8.39
CA MET A 140 -22.22 -20.84 -8.28
C MET A 140 -22.90 -19.54 -8.70
N ARG A 141 -23.77 -19.56 -9.72
CA ARG A 141 -24.66 -18.42 -10.02
C ARG A 141 -25.49 -17.99 -8.82
N MET A 142 -26.14 -18.93 -8.14
CA MET A 142 -26.95 -18.63 -6.96
C MET A 142 -26.10 -18.06 -5.83
N HIS A 143 -24.92 -18.63 -5.58
CA HIS A 143 -24.00 -18.14 -4.55
C HIS A 143 -23.47 -16.74 -4.84
N ILE A 144 -23.06 -16.46 -6.08
CA ILE A 144 -22.60 -15.13 -6.51
C ILE A 144 -23.72 -14.10 -6.38
N ASN A 145 -24.93 -14.43 -6.84
CA ASN A 145 -26.08 -13.53 -6.73
C ASN A 145 -26.50 -13.27 -5.28
N SER A 146 -26.39 -14.27 -4.41
CA SER A 146 -26.66 -14.11 -2.97
C SER A 146 -25.59 -13.29 -2.27
N ALA A 147 -24.31 -13.50 -2.59
CA ALA A 147 -23.21 -12.74 -2.02
C ALA A 147 -23.33 -11.25 -2.39
N PHE A 148 -23.56 -10.96 -3.67
CA PHE A 148 -23.66 -9.59 -4.18
C PHE A 148 -24.96 -8.84 -3.79
N SER A 149 -25.77 -9.38 -2.89
CA SER A 149 -27.07 -8.79 -2.53
C SER A 149 -26.99 -7.40 -1.90
N ASP A 150 -25.85 -7.07 -1.28
CA ASP A 150 -25.54 -5.76 -0.69
C ASP A 150 -24.69 -4.86 -1.61
N GLY A 151 -24.43 -5.29 -2.85
CA GLY A 151 -23.64 -4.55 -3.82
C GLY A 151 -22.12 -4.72 -3.67
N VAL A 152 -21.65 -5.64 -2.83
CA VAL A 152 -20.24 -6.03 -2.73
C VAL A 152 -20.12 -7.55 -2.58
N ILE A 153 -19.04 -8.15 -3.09
CA ILE A 153 -18.64 -9.49 -2.66
C ILE A 153 -17.38 -9.31 -1.82
N ASP A 154 -17.53 -9.50 -0.51
CA ASP A 154 -16.45 -9.31 0.46
C ASP A 154 -15.47 -10.50 0.50
N ARG A 155 -14.44 -10.41 1.35
CA ARG A 155 -13.43 -11.47 1.52
C ARG A 155 -14.05 -12.81 1.94
N ASN A 156 -14.99 -12.78 2.87
CA ASN A 156 -15.61 -13.98 3.43
C ASN A 156 -16.51 -14.65 2.40
N GLU A 157 -17.23 -13.86 1.62
CA GLU A 157 -18.08 -14.34 0.53
C GLU A 157 -17.26 -14.89 -0.63
N MET A 158 -16.16 -14.24 -1.00
CA MET A 158 -15.23 -14.79 -1.98
C MET A 158 -14.68 -16.15 -1.53
N MET A 159 -14.27 -16.30 -0.27
CA MET A 159 -13.83 -17.61 0.25
C MET A 159 -14.95 -18.66 0.22
N LYS A 160 -16.21 -18.27 0.47
CA LYS A 160 -17.35 -19.19 0.35
C LYS A 160 -17.55 -19.62 -1.10
N ILE A 161 -17.53 -18.68 -2.05
CA ILE A 161 -17.68 -18.98 -3.49
C ILE A 161 -16.56 -19.91 -3.99
N LEU A 162 -15.31 -19.65 -3.59
CA LEU A 162 -14.17 -20.53 -3.92
C LEU A 162 -14.33 -21.94 -3.33
N ARG A 163 -14.96 -22.08 -2.15
CA ARG A 163 -15.18 -23.39 -1.52
C ARG A 163 -16.41 -24.12 -2.08
N THR A 164 -17.36 -23.40 -2.65
CA THR A 164 -18.52 -24.01 -3.31
C THR A 164 -18.15 -24.58 -4.67
N SER A 165 -17.11 -24.06 -5.34
CA SER A 165 -16.56 -24.75 -6.51
C SER A 165 -15.82 -26.02 -6.08
N GLY A 166 -16.28 -27.17 -6.52
CA GLY A 166 -15.84 -28.49 -6.08
C GLY A 166 -16.64 -29.07 -4.91
N ASP A 167 -17.91 -28.68 -4.79
CA ASP A 167 -18.88 -29.26 -3.86
C ASP A 167 -19.16 -30.75 -4.13
N ASP A 168 -18.96 -31.21 -5.36
CA ASP A 168 -18.97 -32.62 -5.77
C ASP A 168 -17.62 -33.34 -5.55
N GLY A 169 -16.65 -32.64 -4.96
CA GLY A 169 -15.30 -33.13 -4.64
C GLY A 169 -14.22 -32.70 -5.62
N VAL A 170 -14.56 -32.15 -6.79
CA VAL A 170 -13.60 -31.70 -7.80
C VAL A 170 -14.03 -30.39 -8.45
N VAL A 171 -13.10 -29.46 -8.66
CA VAL A 171 -13.38 -28.24 -9.42
C VAL A 171 -13.48 -28.60 -10.89
N ASP A 172 -14.70 -28.60 -11.45
CA ASP A 172 -14.92 -28.98 -12.83
C ASP A 172 -14.58 -27.85 -13.83
N ALA A 173 -14.70 -28.13 -15.13
CA ALA A 173 -14.36 -27.14 -16.16
C ALA A 173 -15.32 -25.94 -16.21
N THR A 174 -16.58 -26.14 -15.83
CA THR A 174 -17.63 -25.12 -15.79
C THR A 174 -17.39 -24.19 -14.60
N GLU A 175 -17.20 -24.75 -13.41
CA GLU A 175 -16.88 -24.01 -12.20
C GLU A 175 -15.58 -23.22 -12.36
N PHE A 176 -14.52 -23.86 -12.88
CA PHE A 176 -13.25 -23.17 -13.09
C PHE A 176 -13.38 -21.97 -14.05
N LYS A 177 -14.17 -22.12 -15.11
CA LYS A 177 -14.44 -21.03 -16.07
C LYS A 177 -15.21 -19.90 -15.41
N ASP A 178 -16.22 -20.23 -14.62
CA ASP A 178 -17.07 -19.28 -13.94
C ASP A 178 -16.31 -18.52 -12.83
N LEU A 179 -15.40 -19.18 -12.10
CA LEU A 179 -14.48 -18.51 -11.17
C LEU A 179 -13.59 -17.49 -11.90
N LYS A 180 -13.07 -17.84 -13.08
CA LYS A 180 -12.31 -16.90 -13.90
C LYS A 180 -13.16 -15.72 -14.33
N ASN A 181 -14.41 -15.96 -14.70
CA ASN A 181 -15.34 -14.89 -15.04
C ASN A 181 -15.63 -13.99 -13.84
N LEU A 182 -15.78 -14.53 -12.63
CA LEU A 182 -15.95 -13.74 -11.41
C LEU A 182 -14.75 -12.80 -11.17
N VAL A 183 -13.53 -13.34 -11.21
CA VAL A 183 -12.30 -12.55 -10.99
C VAL A 183 -12.09 -11.50 -12.08
N ASN A 184 -12.37 -11.82 -13.34
CA ASN A 184 -12.23 -10.88 -14.46
C ASN A 184 -13.27 -9.76 -14.44
N ASN A 185 -14.45 -10.02 -13.87
CA ASN A 185 -15.54 -9.05 -13.73
C ASN A 185 -15.65 -8.50 -12.31
N ALA A 186 -14.56 -8.54 -11.53
CA ALA A 186 -14.57 -8.17 -10.11
C ALA A 186 -15.12 -6.76 -9.83
N SER A 187 -14.92 -5.81 -10.74
CA SER A 187 -15.47 -4.46 -10.61
C SER A 187 -17.00 -4.41 -10.70
N ILE A 188 -17.65 -5.34 -11.41
CA ILE A 188 -19.13 -5.45 -11.45
C ILE A 188 -19.66 -5.79 -10.06
N PHE A 189 -18.94 -6.67 -9.37
CA PHE A 189 -19.35 -7.23 -8.09
C PHE A 189 -18.86 -6.43 -6.89
N GLY A 190 -18.31 -5.23 -7.11
CA GLY A 190 -17.73 -4.43 -6.03
C GLY A 190 -16.58 -5.11 -5.28
N ILE A 191 -15.99 -6.20 -5.81
CA ILE A 191 -14.99 -7.00 -5.10
C ILE A 191 -13.79 -6.11 -4.76
N PRO A 192 -13.42 -5.97 -3.47
CA PRO A 192 -12.28 -5.16 -3.07
C PRO A 192 -10.99 -5.63 -3.75
N GLU A 193 -10.09 -4.70 -4.08
CA GLU A 193 -8.90 -5.01 -4.88
C GLU A 193 -8.05 -6.13 -4.26
N TYR A 194 -7.82 -6.10 -2.95
CA TYR A 194 -7.05 -7.15 -2.26
C TYR A 194 -7.73 -8.53 -2.36
N VAL A 195 -9.07 -8.58 -2.28
CA VAL A 195 -9.85 -9.81 -2.46
C VAL A 195 -9.71 -10.33 -3.89
N ARG A 196 -9.82 -9.44 -4.89
CA ARG A 196 -9.62 -9.79 -6.30
C ARG A 196 -8.22 -10.33 -6.57
N VAL A 197 -7.18 -9.69 -6.02
CA VAL A 197 -5.79 -10.13 -6.21
C VAL A 197 -5.56 -11.50 -5.59
N LEU A 198 -6.00 -11.71 -4.34
CA LEU A 198 -5.89 -13.02 -3.67
C LEU A 198 -6.70 -14.11 -4.41
N ALA A 199 -7.92 -13.80 -4.85
CA ALA A 199 -8.73 -14.71 -5.67
C ALA A 199 -8.06 -15.03 -7.01
N SER A 200 -7.40 -14.05 -7.65
CA SER A 200 -6.64 -14.28 -8.88
C SER A 200 -5.49 -15.25 -8.64
N LYS A 201 -4.79 -15.20 -7.50
CA LYS A 201 -3.72 -16.15 -7.19
C LYS A 201 -4.25 -17.58 -7.00
N VAL A 202 -5.47 -17.73 -6.50
CA VAL A 202 -6.16 -19.04 -6.41
C VAL A 202 -6.58 -19.52 -7.81
N VAL A 203 -7.27 -18.68 -8.58
CA VAL A 203 -8.00 -19.08 -9.80
C VAL A 203 -7.15 -19.00 -11.07
N ASN A 204 -6.42 -17.90 -11.26
CA ASN A 204 -5.53 -17.69 -12.42
C ASN A 204 -4.12 -18.25 -12.17
N GLY A 205 -3.79 -18.51 -10.91
CA GLY A 205 -2.53 -19.09 -10.49
C GLY A 205 -1.49 -18.04 -10.09
N ASP A 206 -0.47 -18.53 -9.40
CA ASP A 206 0.72 -17.79 -8.98
C ASP A 206 1.89 -18.78 -8.98
N VAL A 207 3.12 -18.32 -9.25
CA VAL A 207 4.30 -19.20 -9.22
C VAL A 207 4.52 -19.82 -7.83
N ALA A 208 4.07 -19.14 -6.77
CA ALA A 208 4.12 -19.66 -5.40
C ALA A 208 3.17 -20.83 -5.15
N ASN A 209 2.19 -21.10 -6.02
CA ASN A 209 1.27 -22.23 -5.84
C ASN A 209 1.94 -23.59 -6.04
N GLN A 210 3.20 -23.67 -6.50
CA GLN A 210 3.89 -24.95 -6.65
C GLN A 210 3.99 -25.71 -5.33
N ARG A 211 4.02 -25.00 -4.20
CA ARG A 211 4.14 -25.59 -2.86
C ARG A 211 3.14 -25.01 -1.85
N TYR A 212 2.77 -25.84 -0.89
CA TYR A 212 2.09 -25.47 0.35
C TYR A 212 2.61 -26.35 1.48
N GLN A 213 3.13 -25.71 2.53
CA GLN A 213 3.73 -26.35 3.71
C GLN A 213 4.74 -27.45 3.34
N GLY A 214 5.60 -27.18 2.35
CA GLY A 214 6.64 -28.10 1.87
C GLY A 214 6.17 -29.23 0.95
N THR A 215 4.87 -29.33 0.67
CA THR A 215 4.29 -30.34 -0.21
C THR A 215 3.93 -29.74 -1.56
N ASN A 216 3.93 -30.54 -2.63
CA ASN A 216 3.47 -30.09 -3.95
C ASN A 216 1.98 -29.73 -3.89
N LEU A 217 1.60 -28.58 -4.45
CA LEU A 217 0.21 -28.14 -4.53
C LEU A 217 -0.22 -27.95 -6.00
N GLY A 218 0.46 -27.06 -6.73
CA GLY A 218 0.14 -26.70 -8.11
C GLY A 218 -0.98 -25.67 -8.23
N ASN A 219 -1.08 -25.04 -9.40
CA ASN A 219 -2.18 -24.14 -9.74
C ASN A 219 -3.51 -24.87 -9.86
N LEU A 220 -4.61 -24.15 -9.60
CA LEU A 220 -5.95 -24.65 -9.86
C LEU A 220 -6.16 -24.91 -11.35
N THR A 221 -6.72 -26.07 -11.68
CA THR A 221 -7.09 -26.49 -13.04
C THR A 221 -8.40 -27.27 -13.00
N PRO A 222 -9.13 -27.42 -14.12
CA PRO A 222 -10.23 -28.37 -14.18
C PRO A 222 -9.78 -29.77 -13.73
N GLY A 223 -10.53 -30.39 -12.82
CA GLY A 223 -10.21 -31.66 -12.17
C GLY A 223 -9.38 -31.53 -10.88
N SER A 224 -9.02 -30.31 -10.45
CA SER A 224 -8.40 -30.08 -9.14
C SER A 224 -9.34 -30.54 -8.02
N SER A 225 -8.82 -31.24 -7.02
CA SER A 225 -9.64 -31.67 -5.87
C SER A 225 -10.08 -30.50 -4.99
N SER A 226 -11.19 -30.68 -4.26
CA SER A 226 -11.61 -29.73 -3.21
C SER A 226 -10.52 -29.51 -2.14
N THR A 227 -9.69 -30.51 -1.84
CA THR A 227 -8.51 -30.37 -0.98
C THR A 227 -7.47 -29.40 -1.57
N GLN A 228 -7.23 -29.46 -2.88
CA GLN A 228 -6.31 -28.51 -3.54
C GLN A 228 -6.87 -27.09 -3.47
N MET A 229 -8.18 -26.92 -3.71
CA MET A 229 -8.86 -25.63 -3.54
C MET A 229 -8.72 -25.10 -2.10
N GLU A 230 -9.02 -25.93 -1.10
CA GLU A 230 -8.92 -25.53 0.31
C GLU A 230 -7.48 -25.17 0.71
N ASN A 231 -6.47 -25.86 0.18
CA ASN A 231 -5.07 -25.50 0.40
C ASN A 231 -4.69 -24.16 -0.26
N LEU A 232 -5.20 -23.86 -1.46
CA LEU A 232 -5.01 -22.56 -2.11
C LEU A 232 -5.70 -21.43 -1.33
N VAL A 233 -6.92 -21.65 -0.83
CA VAL A 233 -7.64 -20.71 0.05
C VAL A 233 -6.85 -20.51 1.35
N ASN A 234 -6.37 -21.59 1.98
CA ASN A 234 -5.56 -21.53 3.17
C ASN A 234 -4.26 -20.75 2.97
N LYS A 235 -3.60 -20.92 1.82
CA LYS A 235 -2.40 -20.17 1.45
C LYS A 235 -2.69 -18.68 1.30
N TRP A 236 -3.63 -18.30 0.43
CA TRP A 236 -3.80 -16.91 0.01
C TRP A 236 -4.71 -16.08 0.90
N PHE A 237 -5.83 -16.66 1.34
CA PHE A 237 -6.79 -15.95 2.17
C PHE A 237 -6.49 -16.09 3.65
N LEU A 238 -5.94 -17.22 4.12
CA LEU A 238 -5.76 -17.47 5.55
C LEU A 238 -4.29 -17.43 6.02
N GLY A 239 -3.34 -17.22 5.12
CA GLY A 239 -1.92 -17.04 5.46
C GLY A 239 -1.28 -18.24 6.15
N ARG A 240 -1.76 -19.45 5.85
CA ARG A 240 -1.34 -20.71 6.48
C ARG A 240 -0.09 -21.33 5.87
N ASP A 241 0.43 -20.77 4.79
CA ASP A 241 1.68 -21.22 4.19
C ASP A 241 2.87 -20.46 4.78
N TYR A 242 3.28 -20.87 5.97
CA TYR A 242 4.29 -20.14 6.73
C TYR A 242 5.67 -20.22 6.08
N PRO A 243 6.45 -19.13 6.10
CA PRO A 243 7.85 -19.15 5.71
C PRO A 243 8.62 -20.23 6.46
N THR A 244 9.39 -21.01 5.71
CA THR A 244 10.24 -22.03 6.30
C THR A 244 11.33 -21.41 7.19
N THR A 245 11.62 -22.09 8.30
CA THR A 245 12.57 -21.67 9.33
C THR A 245 13.00 -22.88 10.16
N GLY A 246 14.15 -22.79 10.83
CA GLY A 246 14.60 -23.79 11.81
C GLY A 246 13.93 -23.65 13.19
N PHE A 247 13.03 -22.68 13.37
CA PHE A 247 12.36 -22.39 14.63
C PHE A 247 10.91 -22.89 14.65
N THR A 248 10.29 -22.89 15.83
CA THR A 248 8.88 -23.28 15.99
C THR A 248 7.98 -22.06 15.90
N TYR A 249 6.84 -22.20 15.26
CA TYR A 249 5.81 -21.17 15.22
C TYR A 249 4.93 -21.20 16.48
N LYS A 250 4.69 -20.02 17.07
CA LYS A 250 3.71 -19.82 18.14
C LYS A 250 2.80 -18.65 17.81
N GLN A 251 1.54 -18.74 18.24
CA GLN A 251 0.56 -17.68 18.04
C GLN A 251 0.92 -16.49 18.94
N ALA A 252 1.22 -15.35 18.35
CA ALA A 252 1.59 -14.14 19.06
C ALA A 252 0.38 -13.44 19.72
N SER A 253 0.51 -13.05 20.99
CA SER A 253 -0.32 -12.06 21.68
C SER A 253 0.08 -10.64 21.28
N GLY A 254 -0.79 -9.65 21.52
CA GLY A 254 -0.53 -8.24 21.20
C GLY A 254 -1.51 -7.62 20.19
N ALA A 255 -1.28 -6.36 19.82
CA ALA A 255 -2.04 -5.67 18.80
C ALA A 255 -1.24 -5.53 17.50
N LEU A 256 -1.90 -5.33 16.37
CA LEU A 256 -1.21 -5.01 15.11
C LEU A 256 -0.39 -3.72 15.27
N PHE A 257 -1.04 -2.66 15.74
CA PHE A 257 -0.45 -1.38 16.10
C PHE A 257 -0.72 -1.09 17.57
N GLN A 258 0.28 -0.58 18.28
CA GLN A 258 0.20 -0.26 19.70
C GLN A 258 0.98 1.03 19.98
N ASN A 259 0.32 2.06 20.50
CA ASN A 259 0.91 3.39 20.74
C ASN A 259 1.32 4.16 19.48
N GLY A 260 0.90 3.70 18.30
CA GLY A 260 1.14 4.35 17.02
C GLY A 260 2.44 3.90 16.36
N VAL A 261 2.43 3.85 15.03
CA VAL A 261 3.58 3.38 14.24
C VAL A 261 4.79 4.28 14.46
N SER A 262 5.92 3.67 14.81
CA SER A 262 7.19 4.35 15.07
C SER A 262 8.36 3.54 14.52
N TYR A 263 9.42 4.22 14.07
CA TYR A 263 10.65 3.54 13.67
C TYR A 263 11.32 2.79 14.84
N GLN A 264 10.97 3.14 16.07
CA GLN A 264 11.51 2.51 17.29
C GLN A 264 10.96 1.11 17.51
N ASP A 265 9.85 0.76 16.87
CA ASP A 265 9.24 -0.57 16.90
C ASP A 265 10.12 -1.58 16.14
N VAL A 266 10.95 -1.08 15.22
CA VAL A 266 11.83 -1.90 14.41
C VAL A 266 12.99 -2.42 15.25
N LYS A 267 13.08 -3.75 15.32
CA LYS A 267 14.17 -4.46 15.99
C LYS A 267 14.52 -5.72 15.23
N GLN A 268 15.64 -5.67 14.52
CA GLN A 268 16.11 -6.73 13.63
C GLN A 268 16.46 -8.02 14.37
N GLY A 269 16.17 -9.13 13.68
CA GLY A 269 16.40 -10.49 14.11
C GLY A 269 17.75 -11.08 13.76
N GLN A 270 17.74 -12.39 13.51
CA GLN A 270 18.94 -13.18 13.19
C GLN A 270 19.29 -13.24 11.70
N ILE A 271 18.58 -12.51 10.83
CA ILE A 271 18.79 -12.55 9.36
C ILE A 271 19.26 -11.20 8.83
N ASN A 272 19.86 -11.22 7.63
CA ASN A 272 20.44 -10.03 6.99
C ASN A 272 19.43 -9.28 6.11
N ASP A 273 18.26 -9.00 6.65
CA ASP A 273 17.16 -8.27 5.98
C ASP A 273 17.14 -6.77 6.36
N CYS A 274 18.27 -6.23 6.83
CA CYS A 274 18.39 -4.85 7.31
C CYS A 274 17.85 -3.80 6.33
N PHE A 275 17.99 -4.05 5.02
CA PHE A 275 17.46 -3.18 3.96
C PHE A 275 15.94 -3.04 4.03
N PHE A 276 15.22 -4.13 4.31
CA PHE A 276 13.78 -4.16 4.43
C PHE A 276 13.31 -3.44 5.69
N LEU A 277 13.95 -3.76 6.82
CA LEU A 277 13.63 -3.12 8.11
C LEU A 277 13.96 -1.62 8.13
N VAL A 278 15.00 -1.18 7.42
CA VAL A 278 15.26 0.25 7.20
C VAL A 278 14.19 0.89 6.33
N GLY A 279 13.74 0.22 5.27
CA GLY A 279 12.61 0.68 4.47
C GLY A 279 11.36 0.93 5.33
N LEU A 280 11.05 0.00 6.24
CA LEU A 280 9.96 0.16 7.21
C LEU A 280 10.23 1.32 8.19
N ALA A 281 11.42 1.39 8.78
CA ALA A 281 11.78 2.41 9.77
C ALA A 281 11.74 3.83 9.20
N VAL A 282 12.30 4.06 8.00
CA VAL A 282 12.27 5.37 7.34
C VAL A 282 10.83 5.76 7.02
N THR A 283 10.03 4.83 6.49
CA THR A 283 8.62 5.08 6.18
C THR A 283 7.83 5.40 7.44
N ALA A 284 8.01 4.64 8.53
CA ALA A 284 7.39 4.88 9.82
C ALA A 284 7.75 6.25 10.41
N THR A 285 8.97 6.74 10.18
CA THR A 285 9.43 8.03 10.70
C THR A 285 8.70 9.21 10.05
N HIS A 286 8.53 9.18 8.73
CA HIS A 286 8.06 10.35 7.97
C HIS A 286 6.62 10.20 7.44
N SER A 287 6.13 8.96 7.33
CA SER A 287 4.80 8.63 6.83
C SER A 287 4.22 7.38 7.54
N PRO A 288 3.94 7.45 8.85
CA PRO A 288 3.37 6.33 9.61
C PRO A 288 2.03 5.84 9.03
N THR A 289 1.26 6.72 8.38
CA THR A 289 0.02 6.35 7.68
C THR A 289 0.27 5.44 6.48
N THR A 290 1.42 5.54 5.78
CA THR A 290 1.80 4.61 4.71
C THR A 290 1.95 3.19 5.26
N ILE A 291 2.53 3.04 6.45
CA ILE A 291 2.63 1.74 7.14
C ILE A 291 1.26 1.28 7.61
N GLN A 292 0.43 2.14 8.20
CA GLN A 292 -0.93 1.76 8.62
C GLN A 292 -1.76 1.24 7.43
N ASN A 293 -1.75 1.96 6.31
CA ASN A 293 -2.46 1.60 5.08
C ASN A 293 -1.82 0.42 4.33
N MET A 294 -0.65 -0.05 4.75
CA MET A 294 -0.03 -1.27 4.25
C MET A 294 -0.77 -2.52 4.75
N PHE A 295 -1.51 -2.41 5.86
CA PHE A 295 -2.20 -3.53 6.49
C PHE A 295 -3.72 -3.40 6.39
N ILE A 296 -4.36 -4.56 6.19
CA ILE A 296 -5.79 -4.76 6.38
C ILE A 296 -5.93 -5.82 7.47
N ASP A 297 -6.57 -5.45 8.58
CA ASP A 297 -7.01 -6.42 9.59
C ASP A 297 -8.29 -7.10 9.09
N ASN A 298 -8.23 -8.42 8.89
CA ASN A 298 -9.36 -9.17 8.34
C ASN A 298 -10.40 -9.56 9.40
N GLY A 299 -10.17 -9.25 10.68
CA GLY A 299 -11.09 -9.55 11.79
C GLY A 299 -11.13 -11.03 12.21
N ASP A 300 -10.28 -11.88 11.63
CA ASP A 300 -10.23 -13.34 11.85
C ASP A 300 -8.84 -13.81 12.34
N ASN A 301 -8.07 -12.92 12.97
CA ASN A 301 -6.65 -13.12 13.34
C ASN A 301 -5.70 -13.28 12.15
N THR A 302 -6.11 -12.89 10.95
CA THR A 302 -5.24 -12.73 9.80
C THR A 302 -5.14 -11.27 9.38
N PHE A 303 -4.04 -10.94 8.71
CA PHE A 303 -3.74 -9.60 8.23
C PHE A 303 -3.30 -9.70 6.77
N THR A 304 -3.94 -8.94 5.90
CA THR A 304 -3.49 -8.81 4.52
C THR A 304 -2.54 -7.63 4.41
N VAL A 305 -1.35 -7.88 3.87
CA VAL A 305 -0.25 -6.92 3.76
C VAL A 305 -0.03 -6.58 2.29
N ARG A 306 -0.01 -5.29 1.98
CA ARG A 306 0.17 -4.75 0.64
C ARG A 306 1.64 -4.45 0.37
N PHE A 307 2.14 -4.89 -0.77
CA PHE A 307 3.41 -4.46 -1.34
C PHE A 307 3.19 -3.90 -2.75
N PHE A 308 4.20 -3.26 -3.31
CA PHE A 308 4.18 -2.76 -4.68
C PHE A 308 5.31 -3.40 -5.50
N LYS A 309 5.09 -3.52 -6.81
CA LYS A 309 6.15 -3.70 -7.80
C LYS A 309 5.79 -2.86 -9.01
N ASN A 310 6.69 -1.96 -9.40
CA ASN A 310 6.42 -1.00 -10.47
C ASN A 310 5.10 -0.21 -10.27
N GLN A 311 4.83 0.22 -9.02
CA GLN A 311 3.59 0.91 -8.60
C GLN A 311 2.30 0.08 -8.65
N VAL A 312 2.36 -1.21 -9.03
CA VAL A 312 1.20 -2.12 -8.98
C VAL A 312 1.19 -2.81 -7.63
N ALA A 313 0.05 -2.75 -6.94
CA ALA A 313 -0.12 -3.37 -5.64
C ALA A 313 -0.27 -4.89 -5.77
N ASP A 314 0.35 -5.61 -4.84
CA ASP A 314 0.10 -7.01 -4.58
C ASP A 314 -0.15 -7.23 -3.09
N TYR A 315 -0.81 -8.33 -2.77
CA TYR A 315 -1.30 -8.62 -1.44
C TYR A 315 -0.92 -10.03 -1.00
N VAL A 316 -0.54 -10.15 0.27
CA VAL A 316 -0.21 -11.40 0.93
C VAL A 316 -0.90 -11.44 2.27
N THR A 317 -1.57 -12.55 2.60
CA THR A 317 -2.17 -12.71 3.92
C THR A 317 -1.24 -13.47 4.85
N VAL A 318 -1.12 -13.01 6.09
CA VAL A 318 -0.38 -13.67 7.17
C VAL A 318 -1.27 -13.81 8.39
N ASP A 319 -1.07 -14.86 9.17
CA ASP A 319 -1.67 -14.97 10.50
C ASP A 319 -0.67 -14.62 11.61
N ARG A 320 -1.14 -14.72 12.86
CA ARG A 320 -0.39 -14.38 14.08
C ARG A 320 0.69 -15.38 14.48
N TYR A 321 0.87 -16.49 13.76
CA TYR A 321 1.91 -17.43 14.10
C TYR A 321 3.26 -16.86 13.67
N LEU A 322 4.15 -16.64 14.63
CA LEU A 322 5.50 -16.11 14.41
C LEU A 322 6.56 -17.10 14.94
N PRO A 323 7.76 -17.17 14.33
CA PRO A 323 8.82 -18.04 14.79
C PRO A 323 9.41 -17.59 16.13
N VAL A 324 9.62 -18.54 17.04
CA VAL A 324 10.19 -18.31 18.37
C VAL A 324 11.34 -19.25 18.67
N ASP A 325 12.25 -18.80 19.53
CA ASP A 325 13.27 -19.65 20.13
C ASP A 325 12.68 -20.60 21.18
N LEU A 326 13.54 -21.43 21.78
CA LEU A 326 13.15 -22.38 22.83
C LEU A 326 12.57 -21.70 24.08
N SER A 327 12.82 -20.40 24.27
CA SER A 327 12.29 -19.60 25.38
C SER A 327 11.00 -18.85 25.01
N GLY A 328 10.45 -19.09 23.81
CA GLY A 328 9.25 -18.40 23.33
C GLY A 328 9.51 -16.94 22.94
N LYS A 329 10.73 -16.55 22.61
CA LYS A 329 11.02 -15.18 22.15
C LYS A 329 11.07 -15.10 20.64
N PHE A 330 10.54 -14.02 20.06
CA PHE A 330 10.66 -13.79 18.61
C PHE A 330 12.14 -13.77 18.19
N VAL A 331 12.45 -14.45 17.09
CA VAL A 331 13.82 -14.65 16.59
C VAL A 331 14.18 -13.74 15.41
N TYR A 332 13.17 -13.36 14.62
CA TYR A 332 13.31 -12.45 13.49
C TYR A 332 12.97 -11.02 13.93
N ALA A 333 12.20 -10.24 13.18
CA ALA A 333 11.79 -8.92 13.60
C ALA A 333 11.06 -8.93 14.97
N SER A 334 11.18 -7.83 15.70
CA SER A 334 10.76 -7.69 17.11
C SER A 334 11.52 -8.63 18.06
N LYS A 335 12.80 -8.91 17.74
CA LYS A 335 13.64 -9.89 18.43
C LYS A 335 13.60 -9.76 19.96
N GLY A 336 13.41 -10.88 20.64
CA GLY A 336 13.48 -10.97 22.10
C GLY A 336 12.17 -10.68 22.84
N SER A 337 11.13 -10.20 22.16
CA SER A 337 9.80 -10.08 22.74
C SER A 337 9.18 -11.45 22.99
N SER A 338 8.50 -11.62 24.13
CA SER A 338 7.78 -12.86 24.45
C SER A 338 6.58 -13.01 23.53
N TYR A 339 6.40 -14.17 22.91
CA TYR A 339 5.28 -14.39 21.99
C TYR A 339 3.92 -14.16 22.65
N ASP A 340 3.80 -14.46 23.94
CA ASP A 340 2.58 -14.38 24.73
C ASP A 340 2.35 -13.02 25.41
N ASN A 341 3.25 -12.05 25.22
CA ASN A 341 3.10 -10.73 25.81
C ASN A 341 1.92 -9.96 25.16
N PRO A 342 0.88 -9.57 25.93
CA PRO A 342 -0.26 -8.83 25.38
C PRO A 342 0.09 -7.39 24.97
N THR A 343 1.27 -6.89 25.31
CA THR A 343 1.75 -5.57 24.91
C THR A 343 2.67 -5.59 23.70
N ASN A 344 2.71 -6.70 22.95
CA ASN A 344 3.45 -6.71 21.70
C ASN A 344 2.76 -5.86 20.64
N GLU A 345 3.56 -5.08 19.92
CA GLU A 345 3.19 -4.47 18.65
C GLU A 345 3.71 -5.34 17.50
N LEU A 346 2.81 -5.80 16.63
CA LEU A 346 3.12 -6.90 15.71
C LEU A 346 3.43 -6.47 14.28
N TRP A 347 3.18 -5.21 13.89
CA TRP A 347 3.26 -4.80 12.49
C TRP A 347 4.63 -5.07 11.85
N VAL A 348 5.74 -4.90 12.57
CA VAL A 348 7.08 -5.15 12.01
C VAL A 348 7.28 -6.65 11.71
N ALA A 349 6.92 -7.52 12.67
CA ALA A 349 7.07 -8.96 12.53
C ALA A 349 6.13 -9.54 11.46
N LEU A 350 4.91 -9.01 11.35
CA LEU A 350 3.95 -9.41 10.33
C LEU A 350 4.35 -8.89 8.93
N ALA A 351 4.92 -7.68 8.82
CA ALA A 351 5.48 -7.18 7.55
C ALA A 351 6.62 -8.06 7.06
N GLU A 352 7.56 -8.44 7.93
CA GLU A 352 8.69 -9.31 7.60
C GLU A 352 8.22 -10.72 7.20
N LYS A 353 7.26 -11.30 7.94
CA LYS A 353 6.63 -12.59 7.56
C LYS A 353 5.97 -12.50 6.18
N ALA A 354 5.22 -11.44 5.91
CA ALA A 354 4.55 -11.26 4.63
C ALA A 354 5.55 -11.06 3.49
N TYR A 355 6.67 -10.37 3.75
CA TYR A 355 7.75 -10.18 2.78
C TYR A 355 8.45 -11.50 2.44
N ALA A 356 8.67 -12.36 3.44
CA ALA A 356 9.18 -13.71 3.23
C ALA A 356 8.22 -14.60 2.40
N GLN A 357 6.91 -14.49 2.63
CA GLN A 357 5.90 -15.18 1.81
C GLN A 357 5.83 -14.63 0.37
N LEU A 358 5.89 -13.30 0.20
CA LEU A 358 5.89 -12.63 -1.11
C LEU A 358 7.08 -13.06 -1.97
N ASN A 359 8.21 -13.41 -1.34
CA ASN A 359 9.41 -13.85 -2.05
C ASN A 359 9.13 -15.00 -3.01
N GLU A 360 8.32 -15.98 -2.60
CA GLU A 360 8.01 -17.15 -3.42
C GLU A 360 7.32 -16.80 -4.75
N SER A 361 6.60 -15.68 -4.79
CA SER A 361 5.97 -15.16 -6.02
C SER A 361 6.98 -14.50 -6.99
N GLY A 362 8.26 -14.36 -6.61
CA GLY A 362 9.30 -13.75 -7.44
C GLY A 362 9.24 -12.23 -7.51
N TRP A 363 8.67 -11.59 -6.49
CA TRP A 363 8.43 -10.14 -6.52
C TRP A 363 9.63 -9.31 -6.09
N ILE A 364 10.48 -9.82 -5.20
CA ILE A 364 11.38 -8.99 -4.40
C ILE A 364 12.88 -9.19 -4.66
N TYR A 365 13.25 -9.78 -5.80
CA TYR A 365 14.64 -9.94 -6.26
C TYR A 365 15.57 -10.72 -5.32
N GLN A 366 15.03 -11.72 -4.63
CA GLN A 366 15.78 -12.62 -3.77
C GLN A 366 15.82 -14.03 -4.38
N ASP A 367 15.82 -15.09 -3.57
CA ASP A 367 15.95 -16.47 -4.03
C ASP A 367 14.64 -17.16 -4.42
N ASN A 368 13.52 -16.44 -4.36
CA ASN A 368 12.18 -16.92 -4.68
C ASN A 368 11.69 -18.10 -3.81
N THR A 369 12.11 -18.18 -2.56
CA THR A 369 11.63 -19.18 -1.60
C THR A 369 10.71 -18.58 -0.54
N ASN A 370 9.66 -19.30 -0.14
CA ASN A 370 8.88 -18.98 1.05
C ASN A 370 9.70 -19.35 2.32
N SER A 371 10.68 -18.51 2.67
CA SER A 371 11.59 -18.74 3.79
C SER A 371 12.18 -17.45 4.36
N TYR A 372 12.42 -17.41 5.66
CA TYR A 372 13.17 -16.30 6.26
C TYR A 372 14.62 -16.24 5.78
N SER A 373 15.23 -17.39 5.48
CA SER A 373 16.56 -17.44 4.87
C SER A 373 16.60 -16.82 3.48
N GLY A 374 15.48 -16.84 2.76
CA GLY A 374 15.38 -16.34 1.40
C GLY A 374 15.45 -14.82 1.32
N ILE A 375 14.90 -14.12 2.33
CA ILE A 375 15.04 -12.67 2.48
C ILE A 375 16.30 -12.26 3.27
N GLY A 376 17.05 -13.23 3.79
CA GLY A 376 18.26 -13.03 4.59
C GLY A 376 19.57 -13.01 3.78
N LYS A 377 19.51 -12.87 2.44
CA LYS A 377 20.70 -12.87 1.56
C LYS A 377 21.28 -11.47 1.31
N GLY A 378 20.77 -10.46 1.99
CA GLY A 378 21.06 -9.05 1.71
C GLY A 378 20.19 -8.50 0.58
N GLY A 379 20.13 -7.18 0.45
CA GLY A 379 19.27 -6.51 -0.52
C GLY A 379 19.50 -5.01 -0.50
N TYR A 380 18.73 -4.28 -1.30
CA TYR A 380 18.88 -2.83 -1.44
C TYR A 380 17.75 -2.08 -0.73
N ILE A 381 18.10 -0.97 -0.09
CA ILE A 381 17.13 -0.10 0.57
C ILE A 381 16.13 0.43 -0.46
N SER A 382 16.60 0.69 -1.69
CA SER A 382 15.76 1.09 -2.80
C SER A 382 14.65 0.10 -3.15
N ASP A 383 14.94 -1.20 -3.20
CA ASP A 383 13.92 -2.21 -3.45
C ASP A 383 12.87 -2.20 -2.33
N ALA A 384 13.31 -2.17 -1.07
CA ALA A 384 12.41 -2.12 0.07
C ALA A 384 11.52 -0.87 0.06
N LEU A 385 12.08 0.33 -0.13
CA LEU A 385 11.31 1.57 -0.19
C LEU A 385 10.29 1.54 -1.35
N SER A 386 10.68 1.03 -2.52
CA SER A 386 9.80 0.85 -3.66
C SER A 386 8.64 -0.11 -3.33
N HIS A 387 8.94 -1.27 -2.73
CA HIS A 387 7.93 -2.27 -2.39
C HIS A 387 6.97 -1.79 -1.29
N ILE A 388 7.45 -1.02 -0.30
CA ILE A 388 6.62 -0.54 0.80
C ILE A 388 5.74 0.64 0.36
N THR A 389 6.33 1.61 -0.35
CA THR A 389 5.68 2.90 -0.62
C THR A 389 5.08 3.02 -2.01
N GLY A 390 5.55 2.22 -2.96
CA GLY A 390 5.17 2.31 -4.38
C GLY A 390 5.90 3.43 -5.11
N ASN A 391 6.67 4.27 -4.42
CA ASN A 391 7.40 5.35 -5.04
C ASN A 391 8.57 4.82 -5.86
N ARG A 392 8.89 5.55 -6.93
CA ARG A 392 10.18 5.39 -7.61
C ARG A 392 11.30 5.82 -6.68
N ILE A 393 12.46 5.17 -6.80
CA ILE A 393 13.60 5.44 -5.92
C ILE A 393 14.80 5.93 -6.73
N SER A 394 15.56 6.86 -6.17
CA SER A 394 16.88 7.23 -6.65
C SER A 394 17.96 6.67 -5.72
N THR A 395 19.02 6.12 -6.31
CA THR A 395 20.26 5.80 -5.60
C THR A 395 21.27 6.90 -5.87
N ASN A 396 21.79 7.49 -4.81
CA ASN A 396 22.52 8.74 -4.87
C ASN A 396 23.92 8.59 -4.26
N VAL A 397 24.89 9.22 -4.93
CA VAL A 397 26.22 9.46 -4.33
C VAL A 397 26.10 10.46 -3.18
N LEU A 398 27.07 10.42 -2.26
CA LEU A 398 27.10 11.34 -1.12
C LEU A 398 27.38 12.78 -1.59
N ASN A 399 26.34 13.60 -1.59
CA ASN A 399 26.41 15.04 -1.83
C ASN A 399 25.49 15.76 -0.82
N LEU A 400 26.06 16.69 -0.05
CA LEU A 400 25.35 17.36 1.04
C LEU A 400 24.17 18.18 0.54
N GLU A 401 24.35 18.92 -0.56
CA GLU A 401 23.31 19.79 -1.11
C GLU A 401 22.11 18.97 -1.60
N SER A 402 22.37 17.91 -2.38
CA SER A 402 21.32 16.99 -2.84
C SER A 402 20.59 16.32 -1.68
N LEU A 403 21.33 15.91 -0.64
CA LEU A 403 20.73 15.32 0.57
C LEU A 403 19.84 16.32 1.31
N LEU A 404 20.33 17.53 1.59
CA LEU A 404 19.54 18.55 2.28
C LEU A 404 18.30 18.95 1.47
N ASN A 405 18.40 18.97 0.14
CA ASN A 405 17.26 19.19 -0.73
C ASN A 405 16.23 18.04 -0.65
N ALA A 406 16.68 16.78 -0.70
CA ALA A 406 15.83 15.61 -0.52
C ALA A 406 15.06 15.65 0.81
N MET A 407 15.76 15.99 1.90
CA MET A 407 15.17 16.15 3.22
C MET A 407 14.12 17.27 3.26
N LYS A 408 14.42 18.42 2.66
CA LYS A 408 13.49 19.56 2.56
C LYS A 408 12.24 19.21 1.75
N LEU A 409 12.35 18.30 0.79
CA LEU A 409 11.24 17.78 0.01
C LEU A 409 10.42 16.72 0.77
N GLY A 410 10.89 16.25 1.93
CA GLY A 410 10.22 15.20 2.70
C GLY A 410 10.42 13.80 2.13
N GLN A 411 11.50 13.59 1.37
CA GLN A 411 11.82 12.28 0.83
C GLN A 411 12.21 11.32 1.97
N LEU A 412 11.84 10.05 1.80
CA LEU A 412 12.26 8.96 2.68
C LEU A 412 13.69 8.59 2.34
N ILE A 413 14.62 8.66 3.30
CA ILE A 413 16.06 8.50 3.05
C ILE A 413 16.65 7.37 3.90
N GLY A 414 17.33 6.43 3.25
CA GLY A 414 18.15 5.41 3.90
C GLY A 414 19.59 5.42 3.40
N PHE A 415 20.53 5.07 4.26
CA PHE A 415 21.98 5.07 3.99
C PHE A 415 22.54 3.66 3.99
N GLY A 416 23.41 3.35 3.02
CA GLY A 416 24.22 2.14 2.98
C GLY A 416 25.64 2.42 3.45
N SER A 417 26.10 1.73 4.50
CA SER A 417 27.48 1.87 4.99
C SER A 417 28.50 1.24 4.03
N LYS A 418 29.77 1.65 4.14
CA LYS A 418 30.87 1.00 3.41
C LYS A 418 31.03 -0.45 3.86
N SER A 419 31.55 -1.29 2.97
CA SER A 419 31.82 -2.70 3.27
C SER A 419 33.03 -2.92 4.17
N SER A 420 33.89 -1.92 4.32
CA SER A 420 35.06 -1.93 5.21
C SER A 420 35.50 -0.51 5.54
N GLY A 421 36.43 -0.36 6.49
CA GLY A 421 37.00 0.93 6.87
C GLY A 421 36.05 1.87 7.62
N VAL A 422 34.92 1.34 8.11
CA VAL A 422 33.98 2.08 8.97
C VAL A 422 34.48 2.11 10.42
N VAL A 423 34.12 3.15 11.16
CA VAL A 423 34.43 3.28 12.59
C VAL A 423 33.72 2.21 13.43
N PRO A 424 34.22 1.88 14.63
CA PRO A 424 33.71 0.75 15.42
C PRO A 424 32.21 0.75 15.69
N ASP A 425 31.58 1.93 15.83
CA ASP A 425 30.14 2.03 16.13
C ASP A 425 29.24 1.80 14.91
N ILE A 426 29.82 1.78 13.70
CA ILE A 426 29.11 1.56 12.44
C ILE A 426 29.37 0.14 11.96
N ILE A 427 28.30 -0.58 11.66
CA ILE A 427 28.31 -1.91 11.05
C ILE A 427 28.64 -1.76 9.55
N PRO A 428 29.62 -2.50 9.01
CA PRO A 428 29.91 -2.51 7.58
C PRO A 428 28.83 -3.24 6.77
N SER A 429 28.64 -2.86 5.50
CA SER A 429 27.63 -3.44 4.59
C SER A 429 26.22 -3.48 5.20
N HIS A 430 25.81 -2.40 5.87
CA HIS A 430 24.58 -2.34 6.66
C HIS A 430 23.75 -1.11 6.30
N ALA A 431 22.43 -1.25 6.40
CA ALA A 431 21.48 -0.19 6.13
C ALA A 431 21.18 0.62 7.40
N TYR A 432 20.97 1.93 7.25
CA TYR A 432 20.53 2.84 8.32
C TYR A 432 19.42 3.77 7.83
N ALA A 433 18.45 4.07 8.70
CA ALA A 433 17.38 5.00 8.40
C ALA A 433 17.76 6.43 8.80
N LEU A 434 17.56 7.43 7.94
CA LEU A 434 17.68 8.83 8.36
C LEU A 434 16.41 9.26 9.11
N VAL A 435 16.55 9.54 10.41
CA VAL A 435 15.40 9.88 11.25
C VAL A 435 15.26 11.38 11.53
N SER A 436 16.37 12.10 11.65
CA SER A 436 16.35 13.54 11.87
C SER A 436 17.65 14.23 11.46
N TYR A 437 17.58 15.56 11.32
CA TYR A 437 18.73 16.43 11.14
C TYR A 437 18.54 17.69 11.99
N ASP A 438 19.55 18.01 12.78
CA ASP A 438 19.60 19.23 13.55
C ASP A 438 20.45 20.27 12.81
N SER A 439 19.80 21.31 12.31
CA SER A 439 20.47 22.39 11.56
C SER A 439 21.38 23.26 12.41
N SER A 440 21.20 23.28 13.75
CA SER A 440 22.02 24.08 14.65
C SER A 440 23.39 23.44 14.89
N THR A 441 23.41 22.11 15.02
CA THR A 441 24.63 21.32 15.21
C THR A 441 25.18 20.72 13.92
N GLN A 442 24.40 20.79 12.83
CA GLN A 442 24.67 20.15 11.54
C GLN A 442 24.88 18.62 11.66
N LYS A 443 24.17 18.00 12.60
CA LYS A 443 24.23 16.56 12.86
C LYS A 443 23.02 15.83 12.29
N PHE A 444 23.29 14.71 11.65
CA PHE A 444 22.31 13.76 11.15
C PHE A 444 22.14 12.64 12.16
N THR A 445 20.91 12.29 12.48
CA THR A 445 20.59 11.13 13.31
C THR A 445 20.23 9.97 12.39
N LEU A 446 21.06 8.93 12.42
CA LEU A 446 20.80 7.68 11.70
C LEU A 446 20.36 6.60 12.70
N PHE A 447 19.27 5.90 12.39
CA PHE A 447 18.78 4.77 13.15
C PHE A 447 19.31 3.45 12.59
N ASN A 448 19.80 2.60 13.49
CA ASN A 448 20.25 1.25 13.19
C ASN A 448 19.07 0.27 13.38
N PRO A 449 18.66 -0.49 12.35
CA PRO A 449 17.52 -1.41 12.44
C PRO A 449 17.68 -2.53 13.48
N TRP A 450 18.88 -2.74 14.06
CA TRP A 450 19.06 -3.62 15.22
C TRP A 450 18.26 -3.18 16.46
N GLY A 451 17.72 -1.97 16.46
CA GLY A 451 16.80 -1.44 17.46
C GLY A 451 17.46 -0.44 18.42
N ILE A 452 16.64 0.41 19.03
CA ILE A 452 17.10 1.47 19.95
C ILE A 452 17.90 0.92 21.13
N GLU A 453 17.41 -0.17 21.71
CA GLU A 453 17.97 -0.83 22.89
C GLU A 453 19.07 -1.86 22.52
N SER A 454 19.63 -1.79 21.30
CA SER A 454 20.71 -2.69 20.90
C SER A 454 21.95 -2.49 21.76
N SER A 455 22.41 -3.56 22.41
CA SER A 455 23.61 -3.54 23.27
C SER A 455 24.91 -3.79 22.51
N SER A 456 24.86 -4.34 21.29
CA SER A 456 26.05 -4.70 20.51
C SER A 456 26.61 -3.52 19.71
N LYS A 457 25.73 -2.65 19.21
CA LYS A 457 26.04 -1.42 18.46
C LYS A 457 24.97 -0.37 18.77
N PRO A 458 25.29 0.93 18.73
CA PRO A 458 24.31 1.97 18.99
C PRO A 458 23.07 1.85 18.10
N GLY A 459 21.88 1.99 18.70
CA GLY A 459 20.61 2.07 17.99
C GLY A 459 20.42 3.37 17.22
N LYS A 460 21.13 4.43 17.63
CA LYS A 460 21.17 5.74 16.97
C LYS A 460 22.61 6.24 16.86
N LEU A 461 22.90 6.92 15.76
CA LEU A 461 24.19 7.55 15.49
C LEU A 461 23.96 9.03 15.18
N GLU A 462 24.69 9.93 15.84
CA GLU A 462 24.67 11.37 15.56
C GLU A 462 25.95 11.79 14.84
N LEU A 463 25.85 11.95 13.53
CA LEU A 463 27.00 12.08 12.63
C LEU A 463 27.04 13.45 11.97
N SER A 464 28.24 14.03 11.85
CA SER A 464 28.46 15.16 10.94
C SER A 464 28.53 14.67 9.50
N TRP A 465 28.40 15.57 8.52
CA TRP A 465 28.56 15.20 7.12
C TRP A 465 29.92 14.55 6.81
N ASN A 466 31.01 15.03 7.42
CA ASN A 466 32.33 14.41 7.26
C ASN A 466 32.36 12.96 7.77
N GLN A 467 31.69 12.68 8.90
CA GLN A 467 31.57 11.31 9.39
C GLN A 467 30.73 10.45 8.45
N ILE A 468 29.69 11.00 7.82
CA ILE A 468 28.94 10.29 6.78
C ILE A 468 29.84 9.94 5.58
N LEU A 469 30.58 10.92 5.04
CA LEU A 469 31.53 10.71 3.93
C LEU A 469 32.58 9.64 4.23
N SER A 470 33.08 9.59 5.47
CA SER A 470 34.07 8.60 5.87
C SER A 470 33.52 7.19 5.98
N ASN A 471 32.23 7.01 6.32
CA ASN A 471 31.69 5.70 6.72
C ASN A 471 30.61 5.12 5.78
N PHE A 472 30.00 5.94 4.93
CA PHE A 472 28.88 5.52 4.08
C PHE A 472 29.27 5.57 2.60
N SER A 473 28.57 4.77 1.80
CA SER A 473 28.84 4.63 0.37
C SER A 473 27.84 5.41 -0.48
N TYR A 474 26.56 5.34 -0.12
CA TYR A 474 25.45 5.89 -0.87
C TYR A 474 24.24 6.15 0.04
N TRP A 475 23.24 6.83 -0.50
CA TRP A 475 21.92 6.93 0.09
C TRP A 475 20.84 6.71 -0.97
N ASP A 476 19.78 6.01 -0.60
CA ASP A 476 18.59 5.81 -1.41
C ASP A 476 17.48 6.73 -0.92
N ALA A 477 16.69 7.25 -1.86
CA ALA A 477 15.54 8.06 -1.51
C ALA A 477 14.35 7.92 -2.44
N THR A 478 13.15 8.04 -1.88
CA THR A 478 11.92 8.16 -2.69
C THR A 478 11.97 9.40 -3.56
N ILE A 479 11.63 9.24 -4.84
CA ILE A 479 11.38 10.34 -5.76
C ILE A 479 9.94 10.79 -5.54
N ILE A 480 9.76 12.08 -5.29
CA ILE A 480 8.44 12.69 -5.26
C ILE A 480 8.16 13.11 -6.70
N ASN A 481 7.10 12.56 -7.29
CA ASN A 481 6.65 13.00 -8.61
C ASN A 481 6.22 14.46 -8.46
N THR A 482 7.04 15.38 -8.98
CA THR A 482 6.77 16.82 -9.04
C THR A 482 5.78 17.14 -10.14
#